data_AF-A0A7V3CVH2-F1
#
_entry.id   AF-A0A7V3CVH2-F1
#
_cell.length_a   1.000
_cell.length_b   1.000
_cell.length_c   1.000
_cell.angle_alpha   90.00
_cell.angle_beta   90.00
_cell.angle_gamma   90.00
#
_symmetry.space_group_name_H-M   'P 1'
#
loop_
_entity.id
_entity.type
_entity.pdbx_description
1 polymer ?
#
loop_
_entity_poly.entity_id
_entity_poly.type
_entity_poly.pdbx_seq_one_letter_code
_entity_poly.pdbx_strand_id
1 'polypeptide(L)'
;MDKFALFFLIVIFLISAYCIIQPSNEYGYQENYGNVCGNCRGRTLGQCMNCMNCGFISKGGFGKCVEGDMYGPYDSNPTYEGARWIYNDPFWTNVLVSDNIVKSATSKSILRYPKYDV
;
A
#
# COMPACT_ATOMS: atom_id res chain seq x y z
N MET A 1 -25.68 10.96 -46.27
CA MET A 1 -25.13 11.39 -44.96
C MET A 1 -24.32 12.64 -45.20
N ASP A 2 -24.64 13.72 -44.49
CA ASP A 2 -23.87 14.96 -44.58
C ASP A 2 -22.42 14.72 -44.17
N LYS A 3 -21.48 15.33 -44.90
CA LYS A 3 -20.04 15.23 -44.62
C LYS A 3 -19.72 15.64 -43.18
N PHE A 4 -20.51 16.54 -42.61
CA PHE A 4 -20.46 16.93 -41.21
C PHE A 4 -20.79 15.78 -40.25
N ALA A 5 -21.82 14.98 -40.54
CA ALA A 5 -22.19 13.84 -39.71
C ALA A 5 -21.11 12.74 -39.73
N LEU A 6 -20.48 12.51 -40.89
CA LEU A 6 -19.36 11.58 -41.02
C LEU A 6 -18.15 12.03 -40.19
N PHE A 7 -17.83 13.33 -40.23
CA PHE A 7 -16.72 13.90 -39.47
C PHE A 7 -16.91 13.73 -37.96
N PHE A 8 -18.11 14.03 -37.43
CA PHE A 8 -18.41 13.86 -36.01
C PHE A 8 -18.31 12.39 -35.55
N LEU A 9 -18.76 11.44 -36.38
CA LEU A 9 -18.63 10.02 -36.06
C LEU A 9 -17.17 9.57 -35.96
N ILE A 10 -16.30 10.06 -36.85
CA ILE A 10 -14.87 9.77 -36.81
C ILE A 10 -14.23 10.33 -35.54
N VAL A 11 -14.57 11.57 -35.16
CA VAL A 11 -14.03 12.19 -33.93
C VAL A 11 -14.46 11.42 -32.68
N ILE A 12 -15.75 11.03 -32.59
CA ILE A 12 -16.26 10.24 -31.45
C ILE A 12 -15.57 8.88 -31.39
N PHE A 13 -15.36 8.23 -32.53
CA PHE A 13 -14.66 6.94 -32.61
C PHE A 13 -13.20 7.05 -32.15
N LEU A 14 -12.49 8.12 -32.53
CA LEU A 14 -11.11 8.33 -32.09
C LEU A 14 -11.02 8.61 -30.59
N ILE A 15 -11.94 9.40 -30.03
CA ILE A 15 -11.99 9.68 -28.58
C ILE A 15 -12.31 8.40 -27.81
N SER A 16 -13.29 7.61 -28.26
CA SER A 16 -13.65 6.36 -27.59
C SER A 16 -12.53 5.32 -27.67
N ALA A 17 -11.88 5.18 -28.83
CA ALA A 17 -10.71 4.32 -28.99
C ALA A 17 -9.56 4.75 -28.05
N TYR A 18 -9.29 6.06 -27.94
CA TYR A 18 -8.27 6.58 -27.02
C TYR A 18 -8.60 6.28 -25.55
N CYS A 19 -9.86 6.43 -25.14
CA CYS A 19 -10.28 6.12 -23.78
C CYS A 19 -10.24 4.62 -23.45
N ILE A 20 -10.47 3.74 -24.42
CA ILE A 20 -10.37 2.27 -24.23
C ILE A 20 -8.92 1.81 -24.15
N ILE A 21 -8.02 2.45 -24.91
CA ILE A 21 -6.60 2.10 -24.96
C ILE A 21 -5.84 2.63 -23.74
N GLN A 22 -6.38 3.61 -23.01
CA GLN A 22 -5.82 3.99 -21.71
C GLN A 22 -6.01 2.80 -20.76
N PRO A 23 -4.93 2.09 -20.35
CA PRO A 23 -5.06 1.19 -19.21
C PRO A 23 -5.58 2.04 -18.06
N SER A 24 -6.57 1.55 -17.33
CA SER A 24 -7.00 2.20 -16.11
C SER A 24 -5.75 2.48 -15.28
N ASN A 25 -5.43 3.76 -15.05
CA ASN A 25 -4.27 4.18 -14.26
C ASN A 25 -4.38 3.73 -12.78
N GLU A 26 -5.33 2.86 -12.44
CA GLU A 26 -5.34 2.05 -11.23
C GLU A 26 -4.10 1.13 -11.13
N TYR A 27 -3.47 0.76 -12.25
CA TYR A 27 -2.22 -0.03 -12.24
C TYR A 27 -0.97 0.78 -11.90
N GLY A 28 -0.96 2.10 -12.14
CA GLY A 28 0.21 2.96 -11.88
C GLY A 28 0.53 3.16 -10.40
N TYR A 29 -0.44 2.94 -9.51
CA TYR A 29 -0.23 2.93 -8.06
C TYR A 29 0.38 1.61 -7.58
N GLN A 30 -0.01 0.46 -8.17
CA GLN A 30 0.55 -0.84 -7.77
C GLN A 30 1.97 -1.07 -8.29
N GLU A 31 2.27 -0.60 -9.51
CA GLU A 31 3.60 -0.80 -10.12
C GLU A 31 4.72 -0.01 -9.43
N ASN A 32 4.39 1.09 -8.73
CA ASN A 32 5.39 1.92 -8.04
C ASN A 32 5.34 1.83 -6.50
N TYR A 33 4.23 1.39 -5.91
CA TYR A 33 4.03 1.46 -4.46
C TYR A 33 3.69 0.13 -3.78
N GLY A 34 3.48 -0.95 -4.53
CA GLY A 34 3.26 -2.29 -3.97
C GLY A 34 1.83 -2.78 -3.88
N ASN A 35 1.70 -4.05 -3.51
CA ASN A 35 0.40 -4.66 -3.23
C ASN A 35 -0.17 -4.13 -1.91
N VAL A 36 -1.28 -3.39 -1.99
CA VAL A 36 -2.10 -3.04 -0.84
C VAL A 36 -3.04 -4.21 -0.54
N CYS A 37 -3.05 -4.67 0.71
CA CYS A 37 -3.95 -5.71 1.16
C CYS A 37 -5.17 -5.12 1.87
N GLY A 38 -6.37 -5.60 1.52
CA GLY A 38 -7.60 -5.19 2.21
C GLY A 38 -7.68 -5.64 3.68
N ASN A 39 -6.85 -6.61 4.09
CA ASN A 39 -6.76 -7.06 5.49
C ASN A 39 -5.39 -7.72 5.75
N CYS A 40 -4.79 -7.38 6.89
CA CYS A 40 -3.52 -7.94 7.38
C CYS A 40 -3.71 -9.13 8.34
N ARG A 41 -4.87 -9.26 9.01
CA ARG A 41 -5.09 -10.24 10.08
C ARG A 41 -5.05 -11.69 9.58
N GLY A 42 -4.49 -12.57 10.40
CA GLY A 42 -4.44 -14.01 10.13
C GLY A 42 -3.38 -14.45 9.11
N ARG A 43 -2.60 -13.51 8.58
CA ARG A 43 -1.51 -13.81 7.65
C ARG A 43 -0.26 -14.28 8.40
N THR A 44 0.43 -15.25 7.80
CA THR A 44 1.78 -15.65 8.21
C THR A 44 2.79 -14.53 7.91
N LEU A 45 4.01 -14.59 8.48
CA LEU A 45 5.04 -13.58 8.24
C LEU A 45 5.30 -13.34 6.74
N GLY A 46 5.52 -14.40 5.96
CA GLY A 46 5.76 -14.26 4.52
C GLY A 46 4.58 -13.65 3.76
N GLN A 47 3.35 -14.03 4.12
CA GLN A 47 2.13 -13.43 3.55
C GLN A 47 1.91 -11.98 4.00
N CYS A 48 2.44 -11.60 5.16
CA CYS A 48 2.36 -10.24 5.71
C CYS A 48 3.28 -9.28 4.96
N MET A 49 4.50 -9.73 4.64
CA MET A 49 5.46 -8.93 3.87
C MET A 49 5.05 -8.77 2.40
N ASN A 50 4.05 -9.55 1.96
CA ASN A 50 3.41 -9.38 0.66
C ASN A 50 2.39 -8.22 0.61
N CYS A 51 2.37 -7.34 1.61
CA CYS A 51 1.41 -6.23 1.72
C CYS A 51 2.12 -4.96 2.20
N MET A 52 2.08 -3.87 1.44
CA MET A 52 2.77 -2.61 1.81
C MET A 52 2.20 -1.94 3.07
N ASN A 53 0.92 -2.16 3.34
CA ASN A 53 0.15 -1.55 4.43
C ASN A 53 0.06 -2.47 5.66
N CYS A 54 0.87 -3.52 5.70
CA CYS A 54 0.94 -4.46 6.79
C CYS A 54 2.36 -4.57 7.32
N GLY A 55 2.47 -4.90 8.60
CA GLY A 55 3.72 -5.35 9.19
C GLY A 55 3.49 -6.41 10.25
N PHE A 56 4.54 -7.10 10.62
CA PHE A 56 4.52 -8.21 11.55
C PHE A 56 5.12 -7.78 12.88
N ILE A 57 4.33 -7.95 13.94
CA ILE A 57 4.78 -7.75 15.31
C ILE A 57 5.25 -9.09 15.86
N SER A 58 6.44 -9.13 16.48
CA SER A 58 6.96 -10.32 17.16
C SER A 58 7.42 -10.02 18.59
N LYS A 59 6.95 -10.79 19.57
CA LYS A 59 7.32 -10.67 20.99
C LYS A 59 7.27 -12.04 21.68
N GLY A 60 8.37 -12.46 22.29
CA GLY A 60 8.41 -13.67 23.13
C GLY A 60 8.00 -14.96 22.43
N GLY A 61 8.26 -15.10 21.14
CA GLY A 61 7.89 -16.28 20.34
C GLY A 61 6.48 -16.24 19.75
N PHE A 62 5.67 -15.24 20.10
CA PHE A 62 4.37 -14.98 19.48
C PHE A 62 4.52 -13.89 18.43
N GLY A 63 3.77 -14.00 17.33
CA GLY A 63 3.75 -12.96 16.32
C GLY A 63 2.44 -12.90 15.56
N LYS A 64 2.12 -11.71 15.06
CA LYS A 64 0.91 -11.46 14.29
C LYS A 64 1.15 -10.38 13.24
N CYS A 65 0.47 -10.53 12.10
CA CYS A 65 0.39 -9.50 11.08
C CYS A 65 -0.69 -8.48 11.46
N VAL A 66 -0.36 -7.20 11.40
CA VAL A 66 -1.26 -6.06 11.68
C VAL A 66 -1.06 -4.97 10.65
N GLU A 67 -2.03 -4.07 10.60
CA GLU A 67 -1.93 -2.85 9.79
C GLU A 67 -0.88 -1.92 10.37
N GLY A 68 -0.12 -1.28 9.49
CA GLY A 68 0.93 -0.33 9.86
C GLY A 68 1.73 0.13 8.65
N ASP A 69 2.75 0.92 8.94
CA ASP A 69 3.68 1.44 7.94
C ASP A 69 5.12 1.39 8.47
N MET A 70 6.04 2.09 7.80
CA MET A 70 7.44 2.16 8.19
C MET A 70 7.70 2.76 9.58
N TYR A 71 6.74 3.52 10.12
CA TYR A 71 6.84 4.16 11.44
C TYR A 71 6.30 3.28 12.56
N GLY A 72 5.55 2.23 12.22
CA GLY A 72 5.09 1.24 13.20
C GLY A 72 3.70 0.70 12.92
N PRO A 73 3.22 -0.18 13.80
CA PRO A 73 1.87 -0.70 13.75
C PRO A 73 0.85 0.37 14.13
N TYR A 74 -0.32 0.34 13.50
CA TYR A 74 -1.49 1.12 13.90
C TYR A 74 -2.29 0.47 15.03
N ASP A 75 -1.87 -0.73 15.46
CA ASP A 75 -2.43 -1.43 16.61
C ASP A 75 -1.84 -0.89 17.92
N SER A 76 -2.71 -0.33 18.77
CA SER A 76 -2.35 0.24 20.05
C SER A 76 -2.31 -0.77 21.21
N ASN A 77 -2.35 -2.07 20.92
CA ASN A 77 -2.44 -3.10 21.95
C ASN A 77 -1.17 -3.15 22.84
N PRO A 78 -1.28 -2.84 24.14
CA PRO A 78 -0.15 -2.75 25.07
C PRO A 78 0.57 -4.08 25.30
N THR A 79 -0.09 -5.21 24.99
CA THR A 79 0.55 -6.55 25.04
C THR A 79 1.83 -6.59 24.20
N TYR A 80 1.88 -5.79 23.13
CA TYR A 80 2.97 -5.74 22.16
C TYR A 80 3.90 -4.53 22.35
N GLU A 81 3.78 -3.79 23.45
CA GLU A 81 4.75 -2.75 23.80
C GLU A 81 6.15 -3.39 23.95
N GLY A 82 7.16 -2.80 23.31
CA GLY A 82 8.52 -3.37 23.23
C GLY A 82 8.66 -4.60 22.32
N ALA A 83 7.66 -4.90 21.49
CA ALA A 83 7.78 -5.92 20.45
C ALA A 83 8.65 -5.43 19.28
N ARG A 84 9.18 -6.39 18.50
CA ARG A 84 9.88 -6.12 17.24
C ARG A 84 8.88 -5.81 16.13
N TRP A 85 9.12 -4.75 15.37
CA TRP A 85 8.39 -4.45 14.13
C TRP A 85 9.15 -5.01 12.95
N ILE A 86 8.45 -5.69 12.07
CA ILE A 86 8.99 -6.16 10.80
C ILE A 86 8.05 -5.63 9.73
N TYR A 87 8.55 -4.85 8.78
CA TYR A 87 7.74 -4.32 7.70
C TYR A 87 8.51 -4.38 6.39
N ASN A 88 7.79 -4.39 5.28
CA ASN A 88 8.40 -4.28 3.97
C ASN A 88 8.46 -2.79 3.59
N ASP A 89 9.59 -2.34 3.05
CA ASP A 89 9.68 -0.98 2.56
C ASP A 89 8.71 -0.75 1.39
N PRO A 90 8.29 0.51 1.11
CA PRO A 90 7.33 0.80 0.04
C PRO A 90 7.77 0.31 -1.34
N PHE A 91 9.07 0.07 -1.52
CA PHE A 91 9.69 -0.36 -2.77
C PHE A 91 9.99 -1.87 -2.83
N TRP A 92 9.63 -2.65 -1.80
CA TRP A 92 9.76 -4.12 -1.77
C TRP A 92 11.19 -4.62 -1.92
N THR A 93 12.14 -3.74 -1.61
CA THR A 93 13.56 -4.01 -1.74
C THR A 93 14.12 -4.60 -0.45
N ASN A 94 13.54 -4.24 0.70
CA ASN A 94 14.11 -4.57 1.99
C ASN A 94 13.03 -4.85 3.04
N VAL A 95 13.19 -5.96 3.75
CA VAL A 95 12.48 -6.20 5.01
C VAL A 95 13.21 -5.42 6.10
N LEU A 96 12.54 -4.43 6.66
CA LEU A 96 13.07 -3.54 7.69
C LEU A 96 12.59 -4.01 9.06
N VAL A 97 13.52 -4.04 10.01
CA VAL A 97 13.28 -4.51 11.37
C VAL A 97 13.58 -3.37 12.35
N SER A 98 12.58 -2.99 13.13
CA SER A 98 12.77 -2.06 14.25
C SER A 98 12.75 -2.84 15.56
N ASP A 99 13.89 -2.87 16.24
CA ASP A 99 14.07 -3.58 17.51
C ASP A 99 13.52 -2.83 18.73
N ASN A 100 12.86 -1.68 18.54
CA ASN A 100 12.16 -0.96 19.61
C ASN A 100 10.93 -0.23 19.04
N ILE A 101 9.73 -0.83 19.10
CA ILE A 101 8.52 -0.08 18.73
C ILE A 101 8.16 0.92 19.82
N VAL A 102 8.49 2.16 19.48
CA VAL A 102 7.92 3.42 19.95
C VAL A 102 6.41 3.33 20.11
N LYS A 103 5.92 3.84 21.24
CA LYS A 103 4.50 4.07 21.59
C LYS A 103 3.62 4.22 20.37
N SER A 104 2.66 3.29 20.22
CA SER A 104 1.54 3.30 19.27
C SER A 104 1.34 4.67 18.64
N ALA A 105 1.51 4.80 17.33
CA ALA A 105 1.19 6.03 16.63
C ALA A 105 -0.32 6.29 16.78
N THR A 106 -0.71 7.07 17.78
CA THR A 106 -2.08 7.53 18.00
C THR A 106 -2.44 8.53 16.91
N SER A 107 -2.65 8.04 15.69
CA SER A 107 -3.27 8.83 14.63
C SER A 107 -3.63 7.90 13.48
N LYS A 108 -4.91 7.50 13.42
CA LYS A 108 -5.54 6.82 12.27
C LYS A 108 -5.67 7.72 11.03
N SER A 109 -4.92 8.81 10.95
CA SER A 109 -5.08 9.79 9.88
C SER A 109 -3.74 10.03 9.19
N ILE A 110 -3.76 9.76 7.89
CA ILE A 110 -2.77 10.12 6.87
C ILE A 110 -1.67 9.07 6.77
N LEU A 111 -1.66 8.34 5.63
CA LEU A 111 -0.46 7.79 5.02
C LEU A 111 0.63 8.87 5.10
N ARG A 112 1.50 8.80 6.12
CA ARG A 112 2.66 9.67 6.21
C ARG A 112 3.66 9.08 5.24
N TYR A 113 3.58 9.48 3.98
CA TYR A 113 4.69 9.25 3.07
C TYR A 113 5.89 10.04 3.61
N PRO A 114 7.10 9.45 3.63
CA PRO A 114 8.30 10.25 3.82
C PRO A 114 8.29 11.35 2.76
N LYS A 115 8.26 12.60 3.20
CA LYS A 115 8.46 13.75 2.33
C LYS A 115 9.94 13.72 1.93
N TYR A 116 10.24 13.29 0.71
CA TYR A 116 11.57 13.46 0.16
C TYR A 116 11.67 14.91 -0.29
N ASP A 117 12.48 15.71 0.42
CA ASP A 117 12.87 17.02 -0.07
C ASP A 117 13.79 16.80 -1.28
N VAL A 118 13.32 17.21 -2.46
CA VAL A 118 14.06 17.22 -3.72
C VAL A 118 14.83 18.53 -3.84
#